data_AF-A0A518H7N0-F1
#
_entry.id   AF-A0A518H7N0-F1
#
_cell.length_a   1.000
_cell.length_b   1.000
_cell.length_c   1.000
_cell.angle_alpha   90.00
_cell.angle_beta   90.00
_cell.angle_gamma   90.00
#
_symmetry.space_group_name_H-M   'P 1'
#
loop_
_entity.id
_entity.type
_entity.pdbx_description
1 polymer ?
#
loop_
_entity_poly.entity_id
_entity_poly.type
_entity_poly.pdbx_seq_one_letter_code
_entity_poly.pdbx_strand_id
1 'polypeptide(L)'
;MSAPTDPAPPAGPWTDEGRRDPGTNAITHGLTARRPLCEEEAERMALLVERWTAKHLPETEPEEALIQSAAVEYTRYLRCVDAEERRLSPAIREALDQWQEKRRHAVRRKAQELRSDPEGTVAALGESAFGIDWMLRHWRTLLGQISTRRGWSGDDLVLALQLLGRAPKRPSAEDADARRLWDAVVLAFPATVDATLPPGPAADPQAAGRLRAQLDDLIGRLEARRAEAWEEVEGPQAVAVESEAMVDTSPQGLLRHRYRRDALRDMQKSLTLIMRLRVERSKMDGRQALLERQGVAHRASSAPTSPPEPTPTVPPHESGTIPPRPAAPECRNEPPPAASGTDSPRPNRQEAKEFGNTTPGPNPAPPRRTGGAPGPDRSPTRRTDDPRIDPRGPSGGPPIRLRSPERDA
;
A
#
# COMPACT_ATOMS: atom_id res chain seq x y z
N MET A 1 -10.91 34.37 50.40
CA MET A 1 -11.85 33.47 49.69
C MET A 1 -11.14 32.13 49.53
N SER A 2 -11.36 31.22 50.47
CA SER A 2 -10.69 29.92 50.51
C SER A 2 -11.36 28.97 49.53
N ALA A 3 -10.58 28.34 48.65
CA ALA A 3 -11.08 27.36 47.70
C ALA A 3 -11.58 26.10 48.44
N PRO A 4 -12.71 25.51 48.02
CA PRO A 4 -13.20 24.27 48.60
C PRO A 4 -12.29 23.11 48.19
N THR A 5 -11.71 22.45 49.18
CA THR A 5 -10.99 21.19 49.03
C THR A 5 -12.00 20.09 48.73
N ASP A 6 -12.01 19.58 47.49
CA ASP A 6 -12.82 18.42 47.14
C ASP A 6 -12.37 17.18 47.94
N PRO A 7 -13.29 16.44 48.56
CA PRO A 7 -12.97 15.23 49.29
C PRO A 7 -12.51 14.14 48.32
N ALA A 8 -11.40 13.48 48.67
CA ALA A 8 -10.86 12.36 47.92
C ALA A 8 -11.94 11.27 47.71
N PRO A 9 -12.10 10.72 46.50
CA PRO A 9 -13.09 9.69 46.24
C PRO A 9 -12.82 8.47 47.12
N PRO A 10 -13.86 7.85 47.71
CA PRO A 10 -13.70 6.68 48.56
C PRO A 10 -13.13 5.52 47.74
N ALA A 11 -11.99 5.00 48.17
CA ALA A 11 -11.41 3.77 47.65
C ALA A 11 -12.38 2.62 47.93
N GLY A 12 -13.18 2.25 46.93
CA GLY A 12 -14.08 1.12 47.01
C GLY A 12 -13.31 -0.18 47.29
N PRO A 13 -13.92 -1.16 47.97
CA PRO A 13 -13.30 -2.45 48.27
C PRO A 13 -12.92 -3.15 46.97
N TRP A 14 -11.62 -3.37 46.78
CA TRP A 14 -11.09 -4.25 45.75
C TRP A 14 -11.54 -5.69 46.08
N THR A 15 -12.61 -6.15 45.46
CA THR A 15 -12.98 -7.57 45.51
C THR A 15 -12.02 -8.35 44.61
N ASP A 16 -11.41 -9.42 45.15
CA ASP A 16 -10.51 -10.33 44.40
C ASP A 16 -11.17 -10.94 43.14
N GLU A 17 -12.49 -10.90 43.06
CA GLU A 17 -13.31 -11.33 41.90
C GLU A 17 -13.20 -10.38 40.68
N GLY A 18 -12.68 -9.17 40.87
CA GLY A 18 -12.37 -8.23 39.78
C GLY A 18 -11.03 -8.48 39.08
N ARG A 19 -10.20 -9.40 39.60
CA ARG A 19 -8.93 -9.81 39.01
C ARG A 19 -9.20 -10.77 37.83
N ARG A 20 -9.87 -10.23 36.80
CA ARG A 20 -9.97 -10.88 35.49
C ARG A 20 -8.58 -11.37 35.12
N ASP A 21 -8.51 -12.65 34.78
CA ASP A 21 -7.30 -13.31 34.35
C ASP A 21 -6.52 -12.38 33.40
N PRO A 22 -5.27 -11.99 33.72
CA PRO A 22 -4.44 -11.24 32.78
C PRO A 22 -4.23 -12.00 31.45
N GLY A 23 -4.57 -13.29 31.41
CA GLY A 23 -4.64 -14.13 30.22
C GLY A 23 -5.75 -13.76 29.23
N THR A 24 -6.89 -13.19 29.66
CA THR A 24 -7.98 -12.88 28.72
C THR A 24 -7.56 -11.77 27.73
N ASN A 25 -6.70 -10.84 28.14
CA ASN A 25 -6.10 -9.85 27.24
C ASN A 25 -5.09 -10.44 26.24
N ALA A 26 -4.40 -11.53 26.60
CA ALA A 26 -3.52 -12.25 25.69
C ALA A 26 -4.32 -13.02 24.63
N ILE A 27 -5.51 -13.48 25.00
CA ILE A 27 -6.45 -14.21 24.12
C ILE A 27 -7.19 -13.26 23.17
N THR A 28 -7.53 -12.03 23.58
CA THR A 28 -8.26 -11.09 22.70
C THR A 28 -7.44 -10.64 21.48
N HIS A 29 -6.11 -10.76 21.51
CA HIS A 29 -5.30 -10.32 20.37
C HIS A 29 -4.31 -11.33 19.81
N GLY A 30 -3.77 -12.32 20.54
CA GLY A 30 -2.77 -13.27 20.00
C GLY A 30 -1.45 -12.66 19.50
N LEU A 31 -1.43 -11.35 19.23
CA LEU A 31 -0.31 -10.54 18.74
C LEU A 31 0.82 -10.42 19.75
N THR A 32 0.53 -10.62 21.04
CA THR A 32 1.52 -10.58 22.11
C THR A 32 1.84 -11.96 22.67
N ALA A 33 1.18 -13.03 22.18
CA ALA A 33 1.36 -14.37 22.71
C ALA A 33 2.78 -14.88 22.43
N ARG A 34 3.44 -15.43 23.45
CA ARG A 34 4.77 -16.06 23.32
C ARG A 34 4.70 -17.51 22.85
N ARG A 35 3.56 -18.16 23.03
CA ARG A 35 3.33 -19.53 22.58
C ARG A 35 2.77 -19.51 21.15
N PRO A 36 3.02 -20.56 20.34
CA PRO A 36 2.36 -20.72 19.06
C PRO A 36 0.83 -20.78 19.25
N LEU A 37 0.08 -20.18 18.33
CA LEU A 37 -1.38 -20.16 18.35
C LEU A 37 -2.00 -21.37 17.64
N CYS A 38 -1.23 -22.02 16.75
CA CYS A 38 -1.61 -23.22 16.01
C CYS A 38 -0.39 -24.11 15.74
N GLU A 39 -0.61 -25.31 15.20
CA GLU A 39 0.44 -26.29 14.91
C GLU A 39 1.40 -25.82 13.81
N GLU A 40 0.87 -25.24 12.72
CA GLU A 40 1.69 -24.73 11.61
C GLU A 40 2.63 -23.60 12.07
N GLU A 41 2.22 -22.83 13.07
CA GLU A 41 3.06 -21.81 13.66
C GLU A 41 4.11 -22.40 14.60
N ALA A 42 3.79 -23.46 15.34
CA ALA A 42 4.76 -24.20 16.14
C ALA A 42 5.86 -24.79 15.25
N GLU A 43 5.48 -25.38 14.11
CA GLU A 43 6.41 -25.89 13.09
C GLU A 43 7.29 -24.77 12.54
N ARG A 44 6.70 -23.63 12.16
CA ARG A 44 7.46 -22.47 11.66
C ARG A 44 8.47 -21.98 12.70
N MET A 45 8.07 -21.92 13.96
CA MET A 45 8.96 -21.54 15.06
C MET A 45 10.09 -22.55 15.23
N ALA A 46 9.80 -23.85 15.20
CA ALA A 46 10.80 -24.92 15.28
C ALA A 46 11.82 -24.83 14.13
N LEU A 47 11.35 -24.64 12.89
CA LEU A 47 12.21 -24.46 11.71
C LEU A 47 13.09 -23.20 11.82
N LEU A 48 12.56 -22.10 12.37
CA LEU A 48 13.33 -20.89 12.62
C LEU A 48 14.43 -21.13 13.66
N VAL A 49 14.11 -21.81 14.75
CA VAL A 49 15.08 -22.21 15.78
C VAL A 49 16.16 -23.09 15.16
N GLU A 50 15.79 -24.15 14.45
CA GLU A 50 16.74 -25.06 13.80
C GLU A 50 17.67 -24.30 12.83
N ARG A 51 17.08 -23.49 11.94
CA ARG A 51 17.85 -22.70 10.96
C ARG A 51 18.81 -21.73 11.64
N TRP A 52 18.38 -21.08 12.71
CA TRP A 52 19.20 -20.09 13.41
C TRP A 52 20.24 -20.75 14.30
N THR A 53 19.95 -21.89 14.92
CA THR A 53 20.92 -22.74 15.62
C THR A 53 21.99 -23.23 14.67
N ALA A 54 21.62 -23.73 13.49
CA ALA A 54 22.58 -24.15 12.47
C ALA A 54 23.46 -22.98 11.98
N LYS A 55 22.88 -21.79 11.79
CA LYS A 55 23.61 -20.60 11.34
C LYS A 55 24.54 -20.05 12.41
N HIS A 56 24.07 -19.97 13.65
CA HIS A 56 24.81 -19.32 14.72
C HIS A 56 25.76 -20.28 15.42
N LEU A 57 25.50 -21.59 15.44
CA LEU A 57 26.28 -22.59 16.17
C LEU A 57 26.46 -22.17 17.64
N PRO A 58 25.37 -22.13 18.44
CA PRO A 58 25.49 -21.82 19.86
C PRO A 58 26.35 -22.87 20.56
N GLU A 59 27.28 -22.44 21.41
CA GLU A 59 28.15 -23.35 22.18
C GLU A 59 27.69 -23.49 23.63
N THR A 60 26.75 -22.66 24.07
CA THR A 60 26.29 -22.61 25.47
C THR A 60 24.77 -22.56 25.54
N GLU A 61 24.21 -23.15 26.58
CA GLU A 61 22.75 -23.15 26.83
C GLU A 61 22.13 -21.73 26.81
N PRO A 62 22.76 -20.67 27.38
CA PRO A 62 22.24 -19.31 27.26
C PRO A 62 22.16 -18.79 25.82
N GLU A 63 23.08 -19.18 24.94
CA GLU A 63 23.01 -18.82 23.52
C GLU A 63 21.84 -19.52 22.83
N GLU A 64 21.63 -20.81 23.10
CA GLU A 64 20.48 -21.57 22.58
C GLU A 64 19.15 -20.94 23.02
N ALA A 65 19.03 -20.60 24.31
CA ALA A 65 17.84 -19.94 24.85
C ALA A 65 17.58 -18.57 24.19
N LEU A 66 18.63 -17.80 23.88
CA LEU A 66 18.49 -16.53 23.16
C LEU A 66 18.07 -16.73 21.70
N ILE A 67 18.54 -17.80 21.04
CA ILE A 67 18.10 -18.15 19.68
C ILE A 67 16.61 -18.51 19.70
N GLN A 68 16.18 -19.34 20.66
CA GLN A 68 14.77 -19.69 20.84
C GLN A 68 13.91 -18.45 21.11
N SER A 69 14.34 -17.57 22.03
CA SER A 69 13.65 -16.31 22.31
C SER A 69 13.55 -15.44 21.07
N ALA A 70 14.62 -15.33 20.28
CA ALA A 70 14.61 -14.55 19.05
C ALA A 70 13.60 -15.12 18.03
N ALA A 71 13.52 -16.45 17.89
CA ALA A 71 12.57 -17.10 16.98
C ALA A 71 11.11 -16.88 17.39
N VAL A 72 10.81 -16.92 18.69
CA VAL A 72 9.50 -16.58 19.25
C VAL A 72 9.12 -15.13 18.91
N GLU A 73 10.03 -14.19 19.15
CA GLU A 73 9.80 -12.76 18.91
C GLU A 73 9.66 -12.44 17.41
N TYR A 74 10.39 -13.13 16.53
CA TYR A 74 10.22 -13.00 15.08
C TYR A 74 8.87 -13.55 14.60
N THR A 75 8.44 -14.69 15.14
CA THR A 75 7.12 -15.26 14.86
C THR A 75 6.02 -14.27 15.28
N ARG A 76 6.16 -13.64 16.45
CA ARG A 76 5.27 -12.57 16.92
C ARG A 76 5.25 -11.35 15.99
N TYR A 77 6.41 -10.95 15.47
CA TYR A 77 6.52 -9.89 14.47
C TYR A 77 5.71 -10.23 13.20
N LEU A 78 5.86 -11.45 12.68
CA LEU A 78 5.11 -11.91 11.50
C LEU A 78 3.59 -11.90 11.72
N ARG A 79 3.12 -12.34 12.90
CA ARG A 79 1.68 -12.22 13.24
C ARG A 79 1.17 -10.79 13.17
N CYS A 80 1.96 -9.83 13.65
CA CYS A 80 1.58 -8.42 13.63
C CYS A 80 1.48 -7.91 12.18
N VAL A 81 2.41 -8.32 11.31
CA VAL A 81 2.38 -7.99 9.88
C VAL A 81 1.13 -8.59 9.22
N ASP A 82 0.89 -9.90 9.40
CA ASP A 82 -0.28 -10.59 8.84
C ASP A 82 -1.59 -9.95 9.30
N ALA A 83 -1.70 -9.60 10.58
CA ALA A 83 -2.91 -8.99 11.14
C ALA A 83 -3.14 -7.58 10.60
N GLU A 84 -2.08 -6.81 10.39
CA GLU A 84 -2.13 -5.49 9.77
C GLU A 84 -2.56 -5.60 8.30
N GLU A 85 -1.94 -6.50 7.53
CA GLU A 85 -2.28 -6.74 6.12
C GLU A 85 -3.74 -7.19 5.96
N ARG A 86 -4.19 -8.18 6.74
CA ARG A 86 -5.60 -8.63 6.74
C ARG A 86 -6.57 -7.51 7.08
N ARG A 87 -6.17 -6.61 7.98
CA ARG A 87 -7.00 -5.47 8.40
C ARG A 87 -7.08 -4.38 7.34
N LEU A 88 -5.97 -4.10 6.66
CA LEU A 88 -5.84 -3.03 5.67
C LEU A 88 -6.37 -3.43 4.29
N SER A 89 -6.22 -4.70 3.88
CA SER A 89 -6.60 -5.16 2.54
C SER A 89 -8.04 -4.81 2.13
N PRO A 90 -9.08 -4.99 2.97
CA PRO A 90 -10.43 -4.55 2.63
C PRO A 90 -10.54 -3.02 2.51
N ALA A 91 -9.87 -2.27 3.38
CA ALA A 91 -9.91 -0.81 3.39
C ALA A 91 -9.23 -0.21 2.16
N ILE A 92 -8.11 -0.79 1.70
CA ILE A 92 -7.42 -0.39 0.47
C ILE A 92 -8.35 -0.61 -0.74
N ARG A 93 -8.97 -1.78 -0.85
CA ARG A 93 -9.91 -2.08 -1.94
C ARG A 93 -11.10 -1.12 -1.94
N GLU A 94 -11.69 -0.90 -0.77
CA GLU A 94 -12.81 0.03 -0.62
C GLU A 94 -12.40 1.48 -0.99
N ALA A 95 -11.22 1.93 -0.56
CA ALA A 95 -10.70 3.25 -0.90
C ALA A 95 -10.53 3.43 -2.42
N LEU A 96 -9.96 2.43 -3.10
CA LEU A 96 -9.83 2.42 -4.56
C LEU A 96 -11.20 2.42 -5.25
N ASP A 97 -12.14 1.57 -4.82
CA ASP A 97 -13.49 1.51 -5.39
C ASP A 97 -14.23 2.85 -5.24
N GLN A 98 -14.17 3.46 -4.05
CA GLN A 98 -14.76 4.78 -3.79
C GLN A 98 -14.11 5.87 -4.65
N TRP A 99 -12.79 5.85 -4.82
CA TRP A 99 -12.08 6.79 -5.68
C TRP A 99 -12.48 6.62 -7.15
N GLN A 100 -12.52 5.39 -7.67
CA GLN A 100 -12.97 5.11 -9.03
C GLN A 100 -14.41 5.56 -9.24
N GLU A 101 -15.31 5.31 -8.28
CA GLU A 101 -16.70 5.72 -8.38
C GLU A 101 -16.85 7.24 -8.39
N LYS A 102 -16.09 7.95 -7.55
CA LYS A 102 -16.01 9.43 -7.58
C LYS A 102 -15.53 9.93 -8.94
N ARG A 103 -14.51 9.31 -9.54
CA ARG A 103 -14.02 9.64 -10.89
C ARG A 103 -15.10 9.40 -11.95
N ARG A 104 -15.75 8.24 -11.94
CA ARG A 104 -16.87 7.94 -12.85
C ARG A 104 -18.05 8.92 -12.69
N HIS A 105 -18.34 9.37 -11.46
CA HIS A 105 -19.36 10.38 -11.22
C HIS A 105 -18.95 11.77 -11.73
N ALA A 106 -17.69 12.17 -11.56
CA ALA A 106 -17.16 13.41 -12.09
C ALA A 106 -17.25 13.44 -13.62
N VAL A 107 -16.84 12.35 -14.28
CA VAL A 107 -16.97 12.17 -15.74
C VAL A 107 -18.43 12.26 -16.20
N ARG A 108 -19.35 11.56 -15.54
CA ARG A 108 -20.79 11.62 -15.86
C ARG A 108 -21.34 13.05 -15.76
N ARG A 109 -20.90 13.81 -14.75
CA ARG A 109 -21.31 15.21 -14.57
C ARG A 109 -20.76 16.08 -15.70
N LYS A 110 -19.47 15.95 -16.01
CA LYS A 110 -18.85 16.71 -17.11
C LYS A 110 -19.50 16.39 -18.45
N ALA A 111 -19.83 15.13 -18.71
CA ALA A 111 -20.52 14.71 -19.92
C ALA A 111 -21.94 15.32 -20.08
N GLN A 112 -22.58 15.83 -19.03
CA GLN A 112 -23.86 16.54 -19.16
C GLN A 112 -23.71 17.88 -19.88
N GLU A 113 -22.51 18.47 -19.88
CA GLU A 113 -22.18 19.74 -20.55
C GLU A 113 -21.97 19.56 -22.07
N LEU A 114 -21.92 18.30 -22.56
CA LEU A 114 -21.64 17.97 -23.96
C LEU A 114 -22.63 18.62 -24.95
N ARG A 115 -23.88 18.86 -24.51
CA ARG A 115 -24.90 19.51 -25.35
C ARG A 115 -24.66 21.02 -25.51
N SER A 116 -24.13 21.67 -24.48
CA SER A 116 -23.90 23.12 -24.45
C SER A 116 -22.52 23.50 -24.98
N ASP A 117 -21.50 22.71 -24.67
CA ASP A 117 -20.11 22.93 -25.05
C ASP A 117 -19.47 21.59 -25.47
N PRO A 118 -19.71 21.11 -26.69
CA PRO A 118 -19.20 19.83 -27.13
C PRO A 118 -17.66 19.82 -27.24
N GLU A 119 -17.06 20.90 -27.74
CA GLU A 119 -15.62 20.99 -27.94
C GLU A 119 -14.85 20.94 -26.61
N GLY A 120 -15.19 21.84 -25.67
CA GLY A 120 -14.54 21.89 -24.37
C GLY A 120 -14.82 20.63 -23.53
N THR A 121 -16.02 20.05 -23.65
CA THR A 121 -16.34 18.81 -22.94
C THR A 121 -15.57 17.61 -23.48
N VAL A 122 -15.45 17.44 -24.80
CA VAL A 122 -14.67 16.35 -25.39
C VAL A 122 -13.19 16.48 -25.07
N ALA A 123 -12.63 17.69 -25.14
CA ALA A 123 -11.26 17.95 -24.73
C ALA A 123 -11.02 17.52 -23.27
N ALA A 124 -11.86 17.99 -22.34
CA ALA A 124 -11.76 17.64 -20.93
C ALA A 124 -11.96 16.14 -20.65
N LEU A 125 -12.86 15.47 -21.38
CA LEU A 125 -13.03 14.02 -21.26
C LEU A 125 -11.81 13.26 -21.81
N GLY A 126 -11.19 13.78 -22.87
CA GLY A 126 -9.97 13.23 -23.50
C GLY A 126 -8.70 13.37 -22.66
N GLU A 127 -8.72 14.19 -21.61
CA GLU A 127 -7.62 14.33 -20.64
C GLU A 127 -7.62 13.24 -19.55
N SER A 128 -8.68 12.41 -19.47
CA SER A 128 -8.83 11.40 -18.42
C SER A 128 -9.13 10.02 -18.99
N ALA A 129 -8.52 8.96 -18.45
CA ALA A 129 -8.80 7.59 -18.89
C ALA A 129 -10.29 7.22 -18.68
N PHE A 130 -10.89 7.66 -17.57
CA PHE A 130 -12.32 7.43 -17.30
C PHE A 130 -13.24 8.19 -18.27
N GLY A 131 -12.85 9.39 -18.71
CA GLY A 131 -13.59 10.16 -19.71
C GLY A 131 -13.51 9.50 -21.08
N ILE A 132 -12.34 9.01 -21.46
CA ILE A 132 -12.15 8.21 -22.68
C ILE A 132 -12.97 6.92 -22.63
N ASP A 133 -13.00 6.20 -21.50
CA ASP A 133 -13.86 5.02 -21.31
C ASP A 133 -15.35 5.33 -21.47
N TRP A 134 -15.77 6.53 -21.05
CA TRP A 134 -17.13 7.00 -21.28
C TRP A 134 -17.39 7.24 -22.78
N MET A 135 -16.48 7.90 -23.50
CA MET A 135 -16.61 8.13 -24.94
C MET A 135 -16.61 6.83 -25.74
N LEU A 136 -15.69 5.90 -25.43
CA LEU A 136 -15.60 4.58 -26.07
C LEU A 136 -16.91 3.79 -25.99
N ARG A 137 -17.59 3.82 -24.84
CA ARG A 137 -18.90 3.15 -24.69
C ARG A 137 -19.95 3.73 -25.64
N HIS A 138 -20.00 5.04 -25.83
CA HIS A 138 -20.95 5.68 -26.74
C HIS A 138 -20.61 5.39 -28.20
N TRP A 139 -19.33 5.48 -28.59
CA TRP A 139 -18.89 5.11 -29.93
C TRP A 139 -19.19 3.64 -30.28
N ARG A 140 -18.96 2.71 -29.36
CA ARG A 140 -19.30 1.29 -29.54
C ARG A 140 -20.81 1.05 -29.64
N THR A 141 -21.61 1.84 -28.92
CA THR A 141 -23.09 1.78 -29.01
C THR A 141 -23.56 2.22 -30.39
N LEU A 142 -23.04 3.36 -30.88
CA LEU A 142 -23.29 3.87 -32.22
C LEU A 142 -22.87 2.88 -33.32
N LEU A 143 -21.70 2.25 -33.19
CA LEU A 143 -21.24 1.20 -34.10
C LEU A 143 -22.15 -0.05 -34.08
N GLY A 144 -22.63 -0.44 -32.90
CA GLY A 144 -23.58 -1.55 -32.72
C GLY A 144 -24.92 -1.30 -33.43
N GLN A 145 -25.42 -0.06 -33.43
CA GLN A 145 -26.64 0.31 -34.16
C GLN A 145 -26.50 0.15 -35.68
N ILE A 146 -25.33 0.47 -36.25
CA ILE A 146 -25.05 0.27 -37.69
C ILE A 146 -24.94 -1.22 -38.02
N SER A 147 -24.45 -2.03 -37.08
CA SER A 147 -24.27 -3.48 -37.26
C SER A 147 -25.60 -4.26 -37.16
N THR A 148 -26.52 -3.82 -36.30
CA THR A 148 -27.84 -4.45 -36.11
C THR A 148 -28.87 -4.09 -37.20
N ARG A 149 -28.48 -3.36 -38.25
CA ARG A 149 -29.35 -2.87 -39.33
C ARG A 149 -30.52 -1.98 -38.89
N ARG A 150 -30.53 -1.53 -37.63
CA ARG A 150 -31.53 -0.57 -37.13
C ARG A 150 -31.35 0.83 -37.74
N GLY A 151 -30.12 1.13 -38.19
CA GLY A 151 -29.74 2.45 -38.68
C GLY A 151 -29.53 3.45 -37.55
N TRP A 152 -29.10 4.66 -37.91
CA TRP A 152 -28.98 5.78 -36.99
C TRP A 152 -30.23 6.64 -37.02
N SER A 153 -30.64 7.14 -35.86
CA SER A 153 -31.62 8.21 -35.71
C SER A 153 -30.94 9.59 -35.72
N GLY A 154 -31.71 10.65 -35.91
CA GLY A 154 -31.20 12.02 -35.82
C GLY A 154 -30.46 12.29 -34.50
N ASP A 155 -30.93 11.72 -33.39
CA ASP A 155 -30.28 11.82 -32.09
C ASP A 155 -28.90 11.13 -32.05
N ASP A 156 -28.73 10.02 -32.77
CA ASP A 156 -27.45 9.30 -32.87
C ASP A 156 -26.42 10.14 -33.65
N LEU A 157 -26.84 10.82 -34.72
CA LEU A 157 -25.99 11.76 -35.47
C LEU A 157 -25.61 12.99 -34.63
N VAL A 158 -26.57 13.54 -33.88
CA VAL A 158 -26.32 14.64 -32.94
C VAL A 158 -25.28 14.23 -31.90
N LEU A 159 -25.43 13.05 -31.30
CA LEU A 159 -24.47 12.51 -30.34
C LEU A 159 -23.09 12.27 -30.99
N ALA A 160 -23.04 11.69 -32.19
CA ALA A 160 -21.78 11.44 -32.90
C ALA A 160 -21.02 12.75 -33.19
N LEU A 161 -21.70 13.81 -33.63
CA LEU A 161 -21.09 15.12 -33.83
C LEU A 161 -20.61 15.73 -32.52
N GLN A 162 -21.40 15.61 -31.46
CA GLN A 162 -21.04 16.08 -30.13
C GLN A 162 -19.80 15.36 -29.59
N LEU A 163 -19.68 14.05 -29.79
CA LEU A 163 -18.51 13.25 -29.42
C LEU A 163 -17.25 13.59 -30.25
N LEU A 164 -17.40 14.21 -31.42
CA LEU A 164 -16.31 14.82 -32.18
C LEU A 164 -15.99 16.25 -31.73
N GLY A 165 -16.65 16.75 -30.68
CA GLY A 165 -16.48 18.11 -30.20
C GLY A 165 -17.09 19.15 -31.13
N ARG A 166 -18.16 18.81 -31.85
CA ARG A 166 -18.83 19.70 -32.81
C ARG A 166 -20.30 19.95 -32.46
N ALA A 167 -20.78 21.13 -32.83
CA ALA A 167 -22.19 21.48 -32.70
C ALA A 167 -23.07 20.60 -33.61
N PRO A 168 -24.35 20.36 -33.26
CA PRO A 168 -25.27 19.52 -34.03
C PRO A 168 -25.79 20.23 -35.30
N LYS A 169 -24.87 20.66 -36.15
CA LYS A 169 -25.14 21.31 -37.44
C LYS A 169 -24.24 20.68 -38.48
N ARG A 170 -24.60 20.84 -39.76
CA ARG A 170 -23.77 20.36 -40.86
C ARG A 170 -22.34 20.92 -40.72
N PRO A 171 -21.30 20.07 -40.62
CA PRO A 171 -19.92 20.53 -40.46
C PRO A 171 -19.42 21.34 -41.66
N SER A 172 -18.51 22.28 -41.37
CA SER A 172 -17.81 23.07 -42.38
C SER A 172 -16.87 22.19 -43.21
N ALA A 173 -16.35 22.73 -44.31
CA ALA A 173 -15.36 22.01 -45.13
C ALA A 173 -13.99 21.88 -44.44
N GLU A 174 -13.69 22.74 -43.46
CA GLU A 174 -12.44 22.73 -42.70
C GLU A 174 -12.39 21.55 -41.71
N ASP A 175 -13.55 21.14 -41.19
CA ASP A 175 -13.70 19.99 -40.30
C ASP A 175 -13.81 18.66 -41.07
N ALA A 176 -12.71 18.25 -41.70
CA ALA A 176 -12.67 17.09 -42.58
C ALA A 176 -13.25 15.81 -41.95
N ASP A 177 -12.97 15.52 -40.68
CA ASP A 177 -13.47 14.33 -39.99
C ASP A 177 -14.98 14.36 -39.76
N ALA A 178 -15.49 15.44 -39.17
CA ALA A 178 -16.91 15.60 -38.93
C ALA A 178 -17.68 15.65 -40.25
N ARG A 179 -17.10 16.27 -41.28
CA ARG A 179 -17.69 16.33 -42.60
C ARG A 179 -17.77 14.95 -43.27
N ARG A 180 -16.69 14.17 -43.22
CA ARG A 180 -16.67 12.77 -43.70
C ARG A 180 -17.73 11.93 -43.01
N LEU A 181 -17.86 12.06 -41.69
CA LEU A 181 -18.88 11.35 -40.91
C LEU A 181 -20.30 11.77 -41.35
N TRP A 182 -20.57 13.07 -41.44
CA TRP A 182 -21.86 13.59 -41.89
C TRP A 182 -22.25 13.07 -43.28
N ASP A 183 -21.34 13.18 -44.25
CA ASP A 183 -21.61 12.78 -45.63
C ASP A 183 -21.81 11.25 -45.73
N ALA A 184 -21.06 10.45 -44.95
CA ALA A 184 -21.27 9.01 -44.87
C ALA A 184 -22.64 8.65 -44.26
N VAL A 185 -23.08 9.38 -43.22
CA VAL A 185 -24.39 9.18 -42.58
C VAL A 185 -25.53 9.57 -43.53
N VAL A 186 -25.45 10.70 -44.24
CA VAL A 186 -26.48 11.12 -45.21
C VAL A 186 -26.69 10.06 -46.29
N LEU A 187 -25.61 9.47 -46.80
CA LEU A 187 -25.67 8.44 -47.84
C LEU A 187 -26.17 7.09 -47.29
N ALA A 188 -25.67 6.69 -46.11
CA ALA A 188 -26.03 5.41 -45.51
C ALA A 188 -27.47 5.41 -44.94
N PHE A 189 -27.88 6.50 -44.30
CA PHE A 189 -29.10 6.62 -43.50
C PHE A 189 -29.77 7.98 -43.74
N PRO A 190 -30.42 8.20 -44.89
CA PRO A 190 -30.99 9.51 -45.22
C PRO A 190 -32.09 9.95 -44.24
N ALA A 191 -32.84 9.01 -43.67
CA ALA A 191 -33.87 9.26 -42.65
C ALA A 191 -33.32 9.87 -41.34
N THR A 192 -32.00 9.77 -41.10
CA THR A 192 -31.32 10.42 -39.96
C THR A 192 -31.33 11.94 -40.09
N VAL A 193 -31.29 12.46 -41.32
CA VAL A 193 -31.23 13.91 -41.61
C VAL A 193 -32.57 14.44 -42.09
N ASP A 194 -33.35 13.60 -42.79
CA ASP A 194 -34.70 13.93 -43.25
C ASP A 194 -35.74 13.03 -42.56
N ALA A 195 -36.38 13.57 -41.53
CA ALA A 195 -37.41 12.87 -40.76
C ALA A 195 -38.67 12.52 -41.57
N THR A 196 -38.83 13.04 -42.80
CA THR A 196 -39.95 12.67 -43.68
C THR A 196 -39.77 11.30 -44.33
N LEU A 197 -38.52 10.80 -44.39
CA LEU A 197 -38.21 9.47 -44.91
C LEU A 197 -38.43 8.41 -43.82
N PRO A 198 -38.94 7.22 -44.17
CA PRO A 198 -39.14 6.15 -43.20
C PRO A 198 -37.80 5.67 -42.64
N PRO A 199 -37.69 5.41 -41.32
CA PRO A 199 -36.52 4.77 -40.77
C PRO A 199 -36.39 3.35 -41.36
N GLY A 200 -35.18 2.98 -41.74
CA GLY A 200 -34.96 1.73 -42.47
C GLY A 200 -33.51 1.27 -42.46
N PRO A 201 -33.24 0.09 -43.05
CA PRO A 201 -31.88 -0.40 -43.24
C PRO A 201 -31.05 0.57 -44.09
N ALA A 202 -29.73 0.40 -44.09
CA ALA A 202 -28.83 1.26 -44.85
C ALA A 202 -29.23 1.35 -46.33
N ALA A 203 -29.45 2.57 -46.82
CA ALA A 203 -29.77 2.85 -48.22
C ALA A 203 -28.55 2.56 -49.13
N ASP A 204 -27.36 2.94 -48.66
CA ASP A 204 -26.08 2.64 -49.31
C ASP A 204 -25.20 1.76 -48.38
N PRO A 205 -25.05 0.46 -48.67
CA PRO A 205 -24.18 -0.45 -47.91
C PRO A 205 -22.70 -0.05 -47.94
N GLN A 206 -22.22 0.59 -49.02
CA GLN A 206 -20.82 1.04 -49.12
C GLN A 206 -20.58 2.25 -48.22
N ALA A 207 -21.50 3.22 -48.20
CA ALA A 207 -21.44 4.33 -47.25
C ALA A 207 -21.49 3.84 -45.80
N ALA A 208 -22.35 2.87 -45.48
CA ALA A 208 -22.39 2.26 -44.16
C ALA A 208 -21.07 1.55 -43.81
N GLY A 209 -20.42 0.89 -44.78
CA GLY A 209 -19.08 0.30 -44.61
C GLY A 209 -18.01 1.34 -44.30
N ARG A 210 -17.99 2.47 -45.03
CA ARG A 210 -17.08 3.60 -44.76
C ARG A 210 -17.29 4.19 -43.37
N LEU A 211 -18.56 4.36 -42.96
CA LEU A 211 -18.89 4.86 -41.63
C LEU A 211 -18.37 3.91 -40.53
N ARG A 212 -18.58 2.59 -40.66
CA ARG A 212 -18.02 1.62 -39.70
C ARG A 212 -16.51 1.74 -39.58
N ALA A 213 -15.81 1.74 -40.72
CA ALA A 213 -14.35 1.87 -40.73
C ALA A 213 -13.85 3.16 -40.06
N GLN A 214 -14.57 4.28 -40.26
CA GLN A 214 -14.26 5.55 -39.59
C GLN A 214 -14.47 5.47 -38.06
N LEU A 215 -15.53 4.81 -37.60
CA LEU A 215 -15.77 4.63 -36.15
C LEU A 215 -14.75 3.68 -35.52
N ASP A 216 -14.35 2.61 -36.21
CA ASP A 216 -13.33 1.69 -35.75
C ASP A 216 -11.97 2.40 -35.57
N ASP A 217 -11.59 3.24 -36.53
CA ASP A 217 -10.39 4.08 -36.46
C ASP A 217 -10.45 5.09 -35.29
N LEU A 218 -11.59 5.74 -35.06
CA LEU A 218 -11.81 6.62 -33.91
C LEU A 218 -11.70 5.87 -32.57
N ILE A 219 -12.32 4.69 -32.48
CA ILE A 219 -12.25 3.82 -31.30
C ILE A 219 -10.79 3.42 -31.04
N GLY A 220 -10.06 3.01 -32.08
CA GLY A 220 -8.64 2.64 -31.96
C GLY A 220 -7.77 3.80 -31.46
N ARG A 221 -7.97 5.02 -31.97
CA ARG A 221 -7.27 6.21 -31.47
C ARG A 221 -7.58 6.50 -29.99
N LEU A 222 -8.84 6.39 -29.60
CA LEU A 222 -9.25 6.59 -28.21
C LEU A 222 -8.67 5.51 -27.29
N GLU A 223 -8.63 4.25 -27.71
CA GLU A 223 -8.01 3.17 -26.94
C GLU A 223 -6.51 3.39 -26.71
N ALA A 224 -5.78 3.86 -27.73
CA ALA A 224 -4.38 4.24 -27.58
C ALA A 224 -4.22 5.39 -26.57
N ARG A 225 -5.03 6.45 -26.72
CA ARG A 225 -4.98 7.61 -25.83
C ARG A 225 -5.39 7.27 -24.38
N ARG A 226 -6.27 6.29 -24.19
CA ARG A 226 -6.70 5.81 -22.87
C ARG A 226 -5.53 5.28 -22.05
N ALA A 227 -4.64 4.50 -22.66
CA ALA A 227 -3.49 3.95 -21.98
C ALA A 227 -2.53 5.06 -21.53
N GLU A 228 -2.27 6.03 -22.41
CA GLU A 228 -1.45 7.20 -22.10
C GLU A 228 -2.04 8.02 -20.95
N ALA A 229 -3.34 8.36 -21.03
CA ALA A 229 -4.02 9.12 -19.98
C ALA A 229 -3.99 8.39 -18.62
N TRP A 230 -4.14 7.07 -18.63
CA TRP A 230 -4.04 6.27 -17.40
C TRP A 230 -2.65 6.37 -16.77
N GLU A 231 -1.59 6.17 -17.55
CA GLU A 231 -0.22 6.25 -17.03
C GLU A 231 0.14 7.66 -16.54
N GLU A 232 -0.31 8.70 -17.25
CA GLU A 232 0.02 10.10 -16.92
C GLU A 232 -0.78 10.65 -15.73
N VAL A 233 -2.07 10.30 -15.61
CA VAL A 233 -3.00 10.98 -14.69
C VAL A 233 -3.57 10.04 -13.63
N GLU A 234 -4.32 9.01 -14.04
CA GLU A 234 -5.08 8.19 -13.10
C GLU A 234 -4.24 7.16 -12.33
N GLY A 235 -3.23 6.58 -12.95
CA GLY A 235 -2.34 5.57 -12.38
C GLY A 235 -1.60 6.09 -11.14
N PRO A 236 -0.87 7.22 -11.24
CA PRO A 236 -0.22 7.84 -10.08
C PRO A 236 -1.20 8.20 -8.96
N GLN A 237 -2.40 8.66 -9.30
CA GLN A 237 -3.44 8.97 -8.32
C GLN A 237 -4.00 7.73 -7.63
N ALA A 238 -4.18 6.61 -8.36
CA ALA A 238 -4.60 5.34 -7.78
C ALA A 238 -3.56 4.82 -6.78
N VAL A 239 -2.27 4.88 -7.14
CA VAL A 239 -1.15 4.51 -6.24
C VAL A 239 -1.12 5.40 -5.00
N ALA A 240 -1.40 6.70 -5.14
CA ALA A 240 -1.48 7.60 -3.99
C ALA A 240 -2.63 7.22 -3.05
N VAL A 241 -3.82 6.95 -3.58
CA VAL A 241 -4.99 6.50 -2.79
C VAL A 241 -4.71 5.16 -2.09
N GLU A 242 -4.07 4.23 -2.78
CA GLU A 242 -3.63 2.96 -2.18
C GLU A 242 -2.63 3.20 -1.04
N SER A 243 -1.62 4.04 -1.26
CA SER A 243 -0.59 4.37 -0.27
C SER A 243 -1.18 5.06 0.96
N GLU A 244 -2.14 5.96 0.78
CA GLU A 244 -2.87 6.59 1.88
C GLU A 244 -3.69 5.56 2.67
N ALA A 245 -4.35 4.63 1.97
CA ALA A 245 -5.15 3.58 2.59
C ALA A 245 -4.31 2.50 3.32
N MET A 246 -3.01 2.39 3.01
CA MET A 246 -2.07 1.52 3.72
C MET A 246 -1.73 2.02 5.14
N VAL A 247 -2.08 3.26 5.49
CA VAL A 247 -1.75 3.83 6.81
C VAL A 247 -2.96 3.80 7.74
N ASP A 248 -2.99 2.86 8.68
CA ASP A 248 -4.00 2.81 9.74
C ASP A 248 -3.62 3.74 10.89
N THR A 249 -4.17 4.97 10.88
CA THR A 249 -3.97 5.95 11.95
C THR A 249 -4.90 5.75 13.15
N SER A 250 -5.75 4.72 13.15
CA SER A 250 -6.64 4.45 14.29
C SER A 250 -5.84 4.08 15.55
N PRO A 251 -6.39 4.27 16.76
CA PRO A 251 -5.74 3.83 18.00
C PRO A 251 -5.34 2.35 17.98
N GLN A 252 -6.13 1.50 17.31
CA GLN A 252 -5.83 0.08 17.14
C GLN A 252 -4.70 -0.17 16.14
N GLY A 253 -4.62 0.60 15.06
CA GLY A 253 -3.48 0.59 14.13
C GLY A 253 -2.18 0.97 14.81
N LEU A 254 -2.19 2.08 15.58
CA LEU A 254 -1.05 2.51 16.38
C LEU A 254 -0.62 1.46 17.40
N LEU A 255 -1.57 0.76 18.03
CA LEU A 255 -1.28 -0.33 18.96
C LEU A 255 -0.61 -1.52 18.27
N ARG A 256 -1.12 -1.95 17.11
CA ARG A 256 -0.49 -3.01 16.28
C ARG A 256 0.93 -2.61 15.87
N HIS A 257 1.11 -1.37 15.42
CA HIS A 257 2.41 -0.84 15.06
C HIS A 257 3.40 -0.90 16.23
N ARG A 258 2.93 -0.55 17.44
CA ARG A 258 3.73 -0.66 18.66
C ARG A 258 4.12 -2.11 18.94
N TYR A 259 3.19 -3.06 18.89
CA TYR A 259 3.50 -4.48 19.10
C TYR A 259 4.49 -5.03 18.08
N ARG A 260 4.33 -4.68 16.81
CA ARG A 260 5.26 -5.03 15.73
C ARG A 260 6.67 -4.52 16.03
N ARG A 261 6.79 -3.24 16.39
CA ARG A 261 8.08 -2.61 16.73
C ARG A 261 8.72 -3.24 17.97
N ASP A 262 7.93 -3.51 19.00
CA ASP A 262 8.42 -4.13 20.23
C ASP A 262 8.92 -5.56 19.97
N ALA A 263 8.20 -6.37 19.18
CA ALA A 263 8.63 -7.71 18.75
C ALA A 263 9.96 -7.70 17.97
N LEU A 264 10.06 -6.80 16.97
CA LEU A 264 11.28 -6.67 16.19
C LEU A 264 12.47 -6.24 17.05
N ARG A 265 12.26 -5.29 17.96
CA ARG A 265 13.29 -4.82 18.89
C ARG A 265 13.75 -5.92 19.82
N ASP A 266 12.84 -6.72 20.38
CA ASP A 266 13.19 -7.77 21.33
C ASP A 266 13.88 -8.97 20.65
N MET A 267 13.51 -9.28 19.40
CA MET A 267 14.28 -10.18 18.53
C MET A 267 15.72 -9.66 18.33
N GLN A 268 15.89 -8.40 17.91
CA GLN A 268 17.21 -7.80 17.67
C GLN A 268 18.08 -7.77 18.94
N LYS A 269 17.49 -7.47 20.09
CA LYS A 269 18.18 -7.53 21.39
C LYS A 269 18.70 -8.94 21.68
N SER A 270 17.88 -9.97 21.47
CA SER A 270 18.26 -11.36 21.70
C SER A 270 19.47 -11.75 20.83
N LEU A 271 19.44 -11.40 19.55
CA LEU A 271 20.57 -11.63 18.63
C LEU A 271 21.83 -10.85 19.03
N THR A 272 21.68 -9.60 19.48
CA THR A 272 22.80 -8.78 19.96
C THR A 272 23.43 -9.36 21.24
N LEU A 273 22.62 -9.90 22.14
CA LEU A 273 23.10 -10.57 23.36
C LEU A 273 23.92 -11.82 23.04
N ILE A 274 23.55 -12.60 22.03
CA ILE A 274 24.35 -13.75 21.57
C ILE A 274 25.75 -13.29 21.15
N MET A 275 25.83 -12.22 20.33
CA MET A 275 27.12 -11.67 19.89
C MET A 275 27.97 -11.21 21.08
N ARG A 276 27.33 -10.60 22.09
CA ARG A 276 28.03 -10.18 23.31
C ARG A 276 28.56 -11.35 24.13
N LEU A 277 27.77 -12.41 24.31
CA LEU A 277 28.19 -13.62 25.03
C LEU A 277 29.42 -14.26 24.38
N ARG A 278 29.45 -14.31 23.04
CA ARG A 278 30.61 -14.83 22.29
C ARG A 278 31.87 -14.02 22.49
N VAL A 279 31.75 -12.70 22.48
CA VAL A 279 32.88 -11.81 22.75
C VAL A 279 33.41 -12.01 24.17
N GLU A 280 32.53 -12.10 25.17
CA GLU A 280 32.94 -12.36 26.55
C GLU A 280 33.56 -13.75 26.73
N ARG A 281 33.01 -14.79 26.08
CA ARG A 281 33.61 -16.13 26.06
C ARG A 281 35.02 -16.09 25.47
N SER A 282 35.18 -15.53 24.28
CA SER A 282 36.49 -15.41 23.62
C SER A 282 37.52 -14.70 24.50
N LYS A 283 37.11 -13.69 25.28
CA LYS A 283 37.97 -13.03 26.27
C LYS A 283 38.34 -13.96 27.43
N MET A 284 37.40 -14.76 27.95
CA MET A 284 37.67 -15.72 29.02
C MET A 284 38.60 -16.83 28.55
N ASP A 285 38.38 -17.39 27.36
CA ASP A 285 39.23 -18.43 26.76
C ASP A 285 40.66 -17.90 26.56
N GLY A 286 40.79 -16.66 26.09
CA GLY A 286 42.10 -16.00 25.96
C GLY A 286 42.81 -15.81 27.31
N ARG A 287 42.07 -15.47 28.37
CA ARG A 287 42.63 -15.38 29.74
C ARG A 287 43.03 -16.74 30.28
N GLN A 288 42.21 -17.76 30.05
CA GLN A 288 42.48 -19.12 30.50
C GLN A 288 43.70 -19.71 29.79
N ALA A 289 43.80 -19.56 28.46
CA ALA A 289 44.97 -19.97 27.70
C ALA A 289 46.25 -19.27 28.17
N LEU A 290 46.17 -18.00 28.57
CA LEU A 290 47.30 -17.26 29.14
C LEU A 290 47.73 -17.85 30.50
N LEU A 291 46.76 -18.16 31.38
CA LEU A 291 47.03 -18.77 32.68
C LEU A 291 47.62 -20.18 32.55
N GLU A 292 47.08 -21.00 31.64
CA GLU A 292 47.62 -22.33 31.34
C GLU A 292 49.06 -22.24 30.83
N ARG A 293 49.35 -21.30 29.93
CA ARG A 293 50.71 -21.05 29.42
C ARG A 293 51.68 -20.60 30.53
N GLN A 294 51.22 -19.75 31.45
CA GLN A 294 52.02 -19.32 32.61
C GLN A 294 52.25 -20.47 33.59
N GLY A 295 51.25 -21.30 33.87
CA GLY A 295 51.38 -22.49 34.72
C GLY A 295 52.38 -23.50 34.19
N VAL A 296 52.39 -23.73 32.87
CA VAL A 296 53.38 -24.61 32.22
C VAL A 296 54.79 -24.04 32.31
N ALA A 297 54.98 -22.72 32.12
CA ALA A 297 56.28 -22.07 32.25
C ALA A 297 56.85 -22.21 33.68
N HIS A 298 56.01 -22.06 34.71
CA HIS A 298 56.43 -22.27 36.10
C HIS A 298 56.78 -23.73 36.40
N ARG A 299 56.11 -24.71 35.78
CA ARG A 299 56.41 -26.14 35.96
C ARG A 299 57.68 -26.57 35.22
N ALA A 300 57.95 -26.02 34.04
CA ALA A 300 59.18 -26.27 33.30
C ALA A 300 60.40 -25.69 34.01
N SER A 301 60.24 -24.54 34.70
CA SER A 301 61.31 -23.91 35.47
C SER A 301 61.63 -24.62 36.80
N SER A 302 60.88 -25.65 37.19
CA SER A 302 61.11 -26.46 38.40
C SER A 302 61.66 -27.86 38.10
N ALA A 303 62.08 -28.13 36.87
CA ALA A 303 62.90 -29.30 36.58
C ALA A 303 64.26 -29.18 37.30
N PRO A 304 64.73 -30.23 38.00
CA PRO A 304 65.99 -30.19 38.72
C PRO A 304 67.13 -29.88 37.75
N THR A 305 67.81 -28.76 38.01
CA THR A 305 69.01 -28.30 37.31
C THR A 305 69.97 -29.47 37.13
N SER A 306 70.05 -29.99 35.90
CA SER A 306 71.19 -30.81 35.52
C SER A 306 72.45 -29.93 35.59
N PRO A 307 73.57 -30.46 36.10
CA PRO A 307 74.77 -29.68 36.35
C PRO A 307 75.29 -29.00 35.06
N PRO A 308 75.93 -27.83 35.19
CA PRO A 308 76.32 -26.99 34.07
C PRO A 308 77.33 -27.71 33.18
N GLU A 309 76.93 -27.97 31.94
CA GLU A 309 77.84 -28.42 30.88
C GLU A 309 78.65 -27.21 30.36
N PRO A 310 79.98 -27.32 30.18
CA PRO A 310 80.85 -26.21 29.84
C PRO A 310 80.54 -25.64 28.46
N THR A 311 80.35 -24.33 28.42
CA THR A 311 80.07 -23.49 27.26
C THR A 311 81.23 -23.51 26.25
N PRO A 312 80.99 -23.84 24.96
CA PRO A 312 81.90 -23.45 23.88
C PRO A 312 81.70 -21.97 23.53
N THR A 313 82.81 -21.24 23.55
CA THR A 313 82.96 -19.86 23.12
C THR A 313 82.55 -19.69 21.65
N VAL A 314 81.47 -18.94 21.39
CA VAL A 314 81.04 -18.55 20.04
C VAL A 314 81.46 -17.10 19.78
N PRO A 315 82.08 -16.79 18.62
CA PRO A 315 82.65 -15.48 18.29
C PRO A 315 81.59 -14.40 17.98
N PRO A 316 81.99 -13.12 17.98
CA PRO A 316 81.10 -11.99 17.77
C PRO A 316 80.81 -11.80 16.27
N HIS A 317 79.56 -11.98 15.83
CA HIS A 317 79.11 -11.54 14.52
C HIS A 317 78.14 -10.36 14.63
N GLU A 318 78.69 -9.22 14.23
CA GLU A 318 78.16 -8.23 13.27
C GLU A 318 76.67 -7.85 13.31
N SER A 319 76.50 -6.56 13.55
CA SER A 319 75.34 -5.70 13.36
C SER A 319 74.62 -5.94 12.02
N GLY A 320 73.54 -6.74 12.06
CA GLY A 320 72.56 -6.85 10.99
C GLY A 320 71.41 -5.87 11.18
N THR A 321 71.26 -4.98 10.20
CA THR A 321 70.26 -3.93 10.04
C THR A 321 68.82 -4.37 10.36
N ILE A 322 68.18 -3.63 11.26
CA ILE A 322 66.75 -3.76 11.62
C ILE A 322 65.89 -3.37 10.40
N PRO A 323 65.03 -4.25 9.86
CA PRO A 323 64.05 -3.85 8.86
C PRO A 323 62.99 -2.94 9.49
N PRO A 324 62.52 -1.90 8.78
CA PRO A 324 61.53 -0.98 9.31
C PRO A 324 60.24 -1.70 9.66
N ARG A 325 59.80 -1.50 10.89
CA ARG A 325 58.51 -1.93 11.44
C ARG A 325 57.38 -1.45 10.52
N PRO A 326 56.54 -2.35 9.96
CA PRO A 326 55.39 -1.92 9.17
C PRO A 326 54.46 -1.06 10.04
N ALA A 327 54.04 0.08 9.50
CA ALA A 327 53.10 0.98 10.14
C ALA A 327 51.82 0.23 10.50
N ALA A 328 51.34 0.42 11.74
CA ALA A 328 50.07 -0.13 12.17
C ALA A 328 48.95 0.38 11.24
N PRO A 329 48.00 -0.47 10.82
CA PRO A 329 46.83 0.02 10.10
C PRO A 329 46.07 0.99 10.98
N GLU A 330 45.93 2.23 10.50
CA GLU A 330 45.09 3.25 11.11
C GLU A 330 43.65 2.71 11.19
N CYS A 331 43.20 2.38 12.41
CA CYS A 331 41.81 2.13 12.71
C CYS A 331 41.01 3.42 12.50
N ARG A 332 40.59 3.65 11.25
CA ARG A 332 39.68 4.72 10.83
C ARG A 332 38.25 4.38 11.26
N ASN A 333 37.95 4.61 12.54
CA ASN A 333 36.60 4.70 13.10
C ASN A 333 36.57 5.72 14.25
N GLU A 334 37.24 6.86 14.08
CA GLU A 334 36.96 8.03 14.90
C GLU A 334 35.73 8.77 14.36
N PRO A 335 34.72 9.07 15.20
CA PRO A 335 33.66 10.00 14.83
C PRO A 335 34.28 11.38 14.57
N PRO A 336 33.74 12.17 13.62
CA PRO A 336 34.30 13.48 13.29
C PRO A 336 34.29 14.39 14.53
N PRO A 337 35.33 15.23 14.71
CA PRO A 337 35.39 16.17 15.82
C PRO A 337 34.20 17.13 15.75
N ALA A 338 33.52 17.29 16.88
CA ALA A 338 32.47 18.26 17.06
C ALA A 338 33.01 19.66 16.71
N ALA A 339 32.39 20.30 15.72
CA ALA A 339 32.70 21.67 15.34
C ALA A 339 32.57 22.57 16.58
N SER A 340 33.71 23.04 17.07
CA SER A 340 33.79 24.08 18.09
C SER A 340 33.48 25.42 17.41
N GLY A 341 32.19 25.73 17.32
CA GLY A 341 31.67 27.01 16.85
C GLY A 341 30.99 27.74 18.00
N THR A 342 31.74 28.65 18.63
CA THR A 342 31.31 29.85 19.37
C THR A 342 29.85 29.92 19.82
N ASP A 343 29.68 29.79 21.14
CA ASP A 343 28.54 30.26 21.91
C ASP A 343 28.15 31.70 21.54
N SER A 344 26.92 31.85 21.08
CA SER A 344 26.14 33.07 21.21
C SER A 344 24.74 32.67 21.67
N PRO A 345 24.24 33.23 22.79
CA PRO A 345 22.94 32.84 23.33
C PRO A 345 21.85 33.48 22.47
N ARG A 346 21.27 32.68 21.56
CA ARG A 346 20.02 33.04 20.88
C ARG A 346 18.85 32.65 21.79
N PRO A 347 17.98 33.58 22.20
CA PRO A 347 16.75 33.26 22.92
C PRO A 347 15.78 32.63 21.91
N ASN A 348 15.43 31.36 22.13
CA ASN A 348 14.43 30.65 21.35
C ASN A 348 13.03 31.13 21.78
N ARG A 349 12.67 32.35 21.35
CA ARG A 349 11.28 32.84 21.34
C ARG A 349 10.63 32.21 20.12
N GLN A 350 10.00 31.06 20.31
CA GLN A 350 9.07 30.51 19.33
C GLN A 350 7.86 31.45 19.25
N GLU A 351 7.91 32.40 18.32
CA GLU A 351 6.72 32.98 17.74
C GLU A 351 5.96 31.85 17.05
N ALA A 352 4.81 31.51 17.62
CA ALA A 352 3.76 30.78 16.94
C ALA A 352 3.38 31.58 15.69
N LYS A 353 3.95 31.21 14.55
CA LYS A 353 3.32 31.50 13.27
C LYS A 353 2.06 30.67 13.22
N GLU A 354 0.97 31.34 13.55
CA GLU A 354 -0.40 30.97 13.23
C GLU A 354 -0.47 30.64 11.74
N PHE A 355 -0.26 29.37 11.40
CA PHE A 355 -0.91 28.81 10.23
C PHE A 355 -2.40 28.88 10.53
N GLY A 356 -3.06 29.85 9.90
CA GLY A 356 -4.51 29.93 9.86
C GLY A 356 -5.06 28.62 9.30
N ASN A 357 -5.37 27.70 10.21
CA ASN A 357 -6.37 26.68 10.00
C ASN A 357 -7.67 27.43 9.71
N THR A 358 -7.96 27.60 8.43
CA THR A 358 -9.31 27.91 7.97
C THR A 358 -10.12 26.63 8.18
N THR A 359 -10.63 26.49 9.40
CA THR A 359 -11.71 25.55 9.72
C THR A 359 -12.84 25.79 8.73
N PRO A 360 -13.36 24.78 8.01
CA PRO A 360 -14.66 24.90 7.37
C PRO A 360 -15.66 25.25 8.46
N GLY A 361 -16.28 26.42 8.37
CA GLY A 361 -17.25 26.88 9.35
C GLY A 361 -18.36 25.85 9.58
N PRO A 362 -19.01 25.89 10.76
CA PRO A 362 -20.15 25.02 11.04
C PRO A 362 -21.20 25.21 9.94
N ASN A 363 -21.55 24.10 9.31
CA ASN A 363 -22.66 24.00 8.37
C ASN A 363 -23.87 24.74 8.95
N PRO A 364 -24.47 25.73 8.24
CA PRO A 364 -25.67 26.38 8.75
C PRO A 364 -26.75 25.31 8.94
N ALA A 365 -27.33 25.31 10.14
CA ALA A 365 -28.43 24.43 10.48
C ALA A 365 -29.52 24.54 9.38
N PRO A 366 -30.14 23.41 8.96
CA PRO A 366 -31.24 23.47 8.01
C PRO A 366 -32.33 24.39 8.57
N PRO A 367 -32.99 25.22 7.74
CA PRO A 367 -34.02 26.13 8.21
C PRO A 367 -35.08 25.33 8.98
N ARG A 368 -35.28 25.73 10.24
CA ARG A 368 -36.41 25.30 11.05
C ARG A 368 -37.68 25.52 10.23
N ARG A 369 -38.31 24.42 9.80
CA ARG A 369 -39.69 24.40 9.33
C ARG A 369 -40.57 24.93 10.46
N THR A 370 -40.95 26.19 10.33
CA THR A 370 -42.09 26.77 11.03
C THR A 370 -43.36 26.00 10.66
N GLY A 371 -44.22 25.83 11.66
CA GLY A 371 -45.34 24.90 11.64
C GLY A 371 -46.30 25.07 10.47
N GLY A 372 -46.63 23.94 9.85
CA GLY A 372 -47.87 23.76 9.09
C GLY A 372 -48.87 23.03 9.96
N ALA A 373 -50.03 23.65 10.15
CA ALA A 373 -51.19 23.19 10.89
C ALA A 373 -51.69 21.78 10.45
N PRO A 374 -52.44 21.07 11.32
CA PRO A 374 -53.00 19.76 11.01
C PRO A 374 -54.24 19.93 10.12
N GLY A 375 -54.22 19.32 8.94
CA GLY A 375 -55.36 19.22 8.03
C GLY A 375 -55.52 17.78 7.53
N PRO A 376 -56.76 17.33 7.27
CA PRO A 376 -57.20 15.99 7.62
C PRO A 376 -57.09 14.97 6.49
N ASP A 377 -57.05 13.70 6.92
CA ASP A 377 -57.67 12.55 6.29
C ASP A 377 -57.29 12.25 4.83
N ARG A 378 -56.30 11.37 4.65
CA ARG A 378 -56.16 10.57 3.42
C ARG A 378 -55.94 9.11 3.77
N SER A 379 -56.95 8.34 3.40
CA SER A 379 -57.08 6.90 3.49
C SER A 379 -55.94 6.14 2.77
N PRO A 380 -55.67 4.87 3.15
CA PRO A 380 -54.55 4.11 2.65
C PRO A 380 -54.88 3.41 1.32
N THR A 381 -54.28 3.85 0.22
CA THR A 381 -54.25 3.06 -1.02
C THR A 381 -53.12 2.04 -0.96
N ARG A 382 -53.52 0.82 -0.61
CA ARG A 382 -53.19 -0.44 -1.29
C ARG A 382 -51.78 -0.54 -1.89
N ARG A 383 -50.89 -1.09 -1.08
CA ARG A 383 -49.60 -1.68 -1.46
C ARG A 383 -49.88 -2.84 -2.43
N THR A 384 -49.48 -2.71 -3.69
CA THR A 384 -49.34 -3.84 -4.61
C THR A 384 -48.01 -4.52 -4.35
N ASP A 385 -48.08 -5.81 -4.05
CA ASP A 385 -46.96 -6.72 -3.94
C ASP A 385 -46.19 -6.77 -5.28
N ASP A 386 -44.91 -6.41 -5.22
CA ASP A 386 -43.96 -6.60 -6.32
C ASP A 386 -42.99 -7.71 -5.89
N PRO A 387 -42.96 -8.86 -6.60
CA PRO A 387 -42.14 -10.00 -6.20
C PRO A 387 -40.65 -9.69 -6.42
N ARG A 388 -39.90 -9.78 -5.31
CA ARG A 388 -38.42 -9.77 -5.30
C ARG A 388 -37.88 -10.84 -6.26
N ILE A 389 -37.26 -10.38 -7.34
CA ILE A 389 -36.37 -11.19 -8.17
C ILE A 389 -35.05 -11.37 -7.40
N ASP A 390 -34.79 -12.61 -6.99
CA ASP A 390 -33.53 -13.07 -6.40
C ASP A 390 -32.40 -13.06 -7.46
N PRO A 391 -31.26 -12.39 -7.24
CA PRO A 391 -30.09 -12.55 -8.09
C PRO A 391 -29.13 -13.55 -7.44
N ARG A 392 -29.47 -14.84 -7.43
CA ARG A 392 -28.52 -15.92 -7.11
C ARG A 392 -28.73 -17.12 -8.04
N GLY A 393 -28.09 -17.05 -9.20
CA GLY A 393 -27.77 -18.20 -10.04
C GLY A 393 -26.31 -18.66 -9.83
N PRO A 394 -26.04 -19.97 -9.77
CA PRO A 394 -24.73 -20.51 -9.41
C PRO A 394 -23.78 -20.51 -10.62
N SER A 395 -22.72 -19.72 -10.56
CA SER A 395 -21.61 -19.79 -11.52
C SER A 395 -20.48 -20.64 -10.94
N GLY A 396 -20.69 -21.96 -10.89
CA GLY A 396 -19.64 -22.93 -10.61
C GLY A 396 -18.87 -23.24 -11.89
N GLY A 397 -17.85 -22.44 -12.20
CA GLY A 397 -16.84 -22.77 -13.20
C GLY A 397 -15.71 -23.59 -12.57
N PRO A 398 -15.21 -24.66 -13.23
CA PRO A 398 -14.12 -25.46 -12.67
C PRO A 398 -12.79 -24.68 -12.65
N PRO A 399 -11.90 -24.96 -11.68
CA PRO A 399 -10.65 -24.23 -11.54
C PRO A 399 -9.71 -24.51 -12.72
N ILE A 400 -9.23 -23.45 -13.33
CA ILE A 400 -8.13 -23.46 -14.30
C ILE A 400 -6.88 -23.96 -13.59
N ARG A 401 -6.48 -25.21 -13.88
CA ARG A 401 -5.17 -25.75 -13.49
C ARG A 401 -4.08 -25.03 -14.28
N LEU A 402 -3.34 -24.16 -13.62
CA LEU A 402 -2.05 -23.68 -14.10
C LEU A 402 -1.09 -24.88 -14.15
N ARG A 403 -0.78 -25.37 -15.36
CA ARG A 403 0.32 -26.31 -15.60
C ARG A 403 1.64 -25.57 -15.34
N SER A 404 2.38 -26.03 -14.34
CA SER A 404 3.80 -25.72 -14.19
C SER A 404 4.59 -26.25 -15.41
N PRO A 405 5.64 -25.54 -15.88
CA PRO A 405 6.52 -26.06 -16.91
C PRO A 405 7.40 -27.17 -16.32
N GLU A 406 7.29 -28.36 -16.90
CA GLU A 406 8.27 -29.44 -16.74
C GLU A 406 9.65 -28.93 -17.15
N ARG A 407 10.62 -29.08 -16.24
CA ARG A 407 12.04 -28.97 -16.55
C ARG A 407 12.49 -30.35 -17.00
N ASP A 408 12.77 -30.49 -18.29
CA ASP A 408 13.50 -31.64 -18.81
C ASP A 408 14.97 -31.56 -18.35
N ALA A 409 15.44 -32.69 -17.81
CA ALA A 409 16.84 -33.05 -17.60
C ALA A 409 17.08 -34.41 -18.25
#